data_AF-A8PXZ0-F1
#
_entry.id   AF-A8PXZ0-F1
#
_cell.length_a   1.000
_cell.length_b   1.000
_cell.length_c   1.000
_cell.angle_alpha   90.00
_cell.angle_beta   90.00
_cell.angle_gamma   90.00
#
_symmetry.space_group_name_H-M   'P 1'
#
loop_
_entity.id
_entity.type
_entity.pdbx_description
1 polymer ?
#
loop_
_entity_poly.entity_id
_entity_poly.type
_entity_poly.pdbx_seq_one_letter_code
_entity_poly.pdbx_strand_id
1 'polypeptide(L)'
;MLVCGSKFQLNGLLYEMCAMHMLYATALSNEAVAIVDSLGAYEQNVSLRADECKRCNDRLKMATDLLCRASGVCDYVATQLLPSGTARPDSALPSLPPELRHTGILACSKLAMADAHALAIRKLLASAVGTDQITPGPPLPAGHASPSLLAKLHLHTSALYHQAHTLASHSVGVDASSPKDKLVSKLSSLRPDSHDGLAALLKYASFEAHVHKVLAYKWLGIDAGEYSHKPGWALAYLDMASVALDELMPSKAREAWRIASKKSRKETRLVMEYTSVRRWFVAYKKMNDTVCTNEGERRAGGWCGCVRE
;
A
#
# COMPACT_ATOMS: atom_id res chain seq x y z
N MET A 1 -12.04 8.49 9.78
CA MET A 1 -11.03 9.52 10.10
C MET A 1 -11.64 10.54 11.05
N LEU A 2 -11.59 10.33 12.36
CA LEU A 2 -11.76 11.36 13.40
C LEU A 2 -11.13 10.81 14.70
N VAL A 3 -10.19 11.53 15.30
CA VAL A 3 -9.69 11.21 16.64
C VAL A 3 -10.77 11.53 17.67
N CYS A 4 -11.23 10.51 18.37
CA CYS A 4 -12.16 10.62 19.47
C CYS A 4 -11.37 10.92 20.75
N GLY A 5 -11.79 11.89 21.55
CA GLY A 5 -11.28 12.05 22.93
C GLY A 5 -11.18 13.48 23.45
N SER A 6 -11.09 14.50 22.59
CA SER A 6 -10.97 15.91 23.01
C SER A 6 -11.93 16.82 22.26
N LYS A 7 -12.69 17.62 23.03
CA LYS A 7 -13.58 18.65 22.48
C LYS A 7 -12.77 19.92 22.27
N PHE A 8 -12.77 20.44 21.04
CA PHE A 8 -12.17 21.72 20.71
C PHE A 8 -13.28 22.71 20.36
N GLN A 9 -13.23 23.88 20.98
CA GLN A 9 -14.12 24.97 20.62
C GLN A 9 -13.44 25.84 19.57
N LEU A 10 -13.94 25.75 18.33
CA LEU A 10 -13.49 26.57 17.21
C LEU A 10 -14.59 27.59 16.91
N ASN A 11 -14.24 28.87 17.01
CA ASN A 11 -15.19 29.94 16.76
C ASN A 11 -14.98 30.46 15.33
N GLY A 12 -16.03 30.40 14.50
CA GLY A 12 -16.05 31.01 13.17
C GLY A 12 -16.57 30.08 12.07
N LEU A 13 -17.27 30.68 11.10
CA LEU A 13 -17.88 29.99 9.95
C LEU A 13 -16.84 29.19 9.14
N LEU A 14 -15.60 29.68 9.03
CA LEU A 14 -14.52 29.00 8.33
C LEU A 14 -14.24 27.61 8.92
N TYR A 15 -14.18 27.50 10.24
CA TYR A 15 -13.90 26.23 10.91
C TYR A 15 -15.08 25.26 10.79
N GLU A 16 -16.31 25.77 10.81
CA GLU A 16 -17.52 24.98 10.54
C GLU A 16 -17.52 24.45 9.10
N MET A 17 -17.21 25.29 8.11
CA MET A 17 -17.05 24.86 6.72
C MET A 17 -15.97 23.81 6.58
N CYS A 18 -14.79 23.97 7.19
CA CYS A 18 -13.72 22.98 7.16
C CYS A 18 -14.16 21.64 7.78
N ALA A 19 -14.81 21.69 8.94
CA ALA A 19 -15.33 20.49 9.61
C ALA A 19 -16.38 19.77 8.74
N MET A 20 -17.29 20.50 8.08
CA MET A 20 -18.28 19.91 7.19
C MET A 20 -17.66 19.26 5.96
N HIS A 21 -16.63 19.88 5.35
CA HIS A 21 -15.90 19.27 4.22
C HIS A 21 -15.12 18.02 4.65
N MET A 22 -14.49 18.04 5.83
CA MET A 22 -13.78 16.88 6.37
C MET A 22 -14.74 15.72 6.73
N LEU A 23 -15.92 16.04 7.26
CA LEU A 23 -16.98 15.05 7.50
C LEU A 23 -17.46 14.45 6.18
N TYR A 24 -17.67 15.29 5.17
CA TYR A 24 -18.06 14.86 3.84
C TYR A 24 -17.03 13.94 3.19
N ALA A 25 -15.74 14.30 3.24
CA ALA A 25 -14.66 13.45 2.76
C ALA A 25 -14.62 12.10 3.50
N THR A 26 -14.82 12.11 4.82
CA THR A 26 -14.88 10.87 5.62
C THR A 26 -16.08 10.00 5.23
N ALA A 27 -17.25 10.59 4.97
CA ALA A 27 -18.43 9.86 4.51
C ALA A 27 -18.17 9.20 3.15
N LEU A 28 -17.52 9.90 2.22
CA LEU A 28 -17.11 9.34 0.93
C LEU A 28 -16.14 8.16 1.08
N SER A 29 -15.13 8.29 1.95
CA SER A 29 -14.19 7.19 2.23
C SER A 29 -14.89 5.98 2.86
N ASN A 30 -15.80 6.20 3.81
CA ASN A 30 -16.55 5.11 4.45
C ASN A 30 -17.46 4.39 3.45
N GLU A 31 -18.12 5.11 2.55
CA GLU A 31 -18.94 4.52 1.49
C GLU A 31 -18.09 3.70 0.52
N ALA A 32 -16.91 4.21 0.13
CA ALA A 32 -15.97 3.47 -0.71
C ALA A 32 -15.53 2.15 -0.05
N VAL A 33 -15.22 2.18 1.26
CA VAL A 33 -14.89 0.97 2.04
C VAL A 33 -16.07 -0.01 2.08
N ALA A 34 -17.29 0.46 2.35
CA ALA A 34 -18.48 -0.38 2.36
C ALA A 34 -18.75 -1.05 1.01
N ILE A 35 -18.53 -0.33 -0.11
CA ILE A 35 -18.60 -0.91 -1.46
C ILE A 35 -17.54 -2.01 -1.62
N VAL A 36 -16.29 -1.73 -1.28
CA VAL A 36 -15.16 -2.67 -1.40
C VAL A 36 -15.37 -3.93 -0.56
N ASP A 37 -15.84 -3.78 0.68
CA ASP A 37 -16.13 -4.89 1.59
C ASP A 37 -17.26 -5.77 1.03
N SER A 38 -18.31 -5.15 0.48
CA SER A 38 -19.43 -5.88 -0.13
C SER A 38 -19.04 -6.66 -1.38
N LEU A 39 -17.95 -6.28 -2.05
CA LEU A 39 -17.43 -6.99 -3.23
C LEU A 39 -16.64 -8.24 -2.85
N GLY A 40 -16.01 -8.27 -1.67
CA GLY A 40 -15.09 -9.35 -1.26
C GLY A 40 -13.98 -9.56 -2.29
N ALA A 41 -13.27 -10.69 -2.26
CA ALA A 41 -12.20 -11.01 -3.22
C ALA A 41 -12.77 -11.65 -4.52
N TYR A 42 -13.70 -10.97 -5.19
CA TYR A 42 -14.39 -11.49 -6.37
C TYR A 42 -13.43 -11.85 -7.52
N GLU A 43 -12.29 -11.17 -7.63
CA GLU A 43 -11.25 -11.40 -8.62
C GLU A 43 -10.56 -12.77 -8.49
N GLN A 44 -10.70 -13.45 -7.34
CA GLN A 44 -10.19 -14.80 -7.13
C GLN A 44 -11.18 -15.88 -7.61
N ASN A 45 -12.43 -15.50 -7.88
CA ASN A 45 -13.46 -16.45 -8.29
C ASN A 45 -13.36 -16.75 -9.79
N VAL A 46 -12.67 -17.84 -10.13
CA VAL A 46 -12.50 -18.31 -11.52
C VAL A 46 -13.84 -18.64 -12.21
N SER A 47 -14.88 -18.94 -11.44
CA SER A 47 -16.23 -19.28 -11.95
C SER A 47 -17.15 -18.08 -12.20
N LEU A 48 -16.68 -16.85 -11.96
CA LEU A 48 -17.52 -15.66 -12.09
C LEU A 48 -17.85 -15.37 -13.56
N ARG A 49 -19.11 -15.07 -13.86
CA ARG A 49 -19.52 -14.78 -15.25
C ARG A 49 -18.97 -13.43 -15.70
N ALA A 50 -18.78 -13.24 -17.01
CA ALA A 50 -18.28 -11.99 -17.57
C ALA A 50 -19.15 -10.77 -17.18
N ASP A 51 -20.48 -10.92 -17.19
CA ASP A 51 -21.41 -9.86 -16.79
C ASP A 51 -21.33 -9.52 -15.29
N GLU A 52 -21.16 -10.53 -14.45
CA GLU A 52 -20.97 -10.35 -13.00
C GLU A 52 -19.63 -9.67 -12.72
N CYS A 53 -18.57 -10.07 -13.42
CA CYS A 53 -17.24 -9.48 -13.32
C CYS A 53 -17.28 -8.00 -13.70
N LYS A 54 -17.98 -7.68 -14.80
CA LYS A 54 -18.19 -6.29 -15.23
C LYS A 54 -18.90 -5.47 -14.15
N ARG A 55 -19.98 -5.99 -13.56
CA ARG A 55 -20.71 -5.31 -12.47
C ARG A 55 -19.82 -5.07 -11.24
N CYS A 56 -19.01 -6.05 -10.85
CA CYS A 56 -18.04 -5.89 -9.76
C CYS A 56 -16.99 -4.81 -10.10
N ASN A 57 -16.46 -4.82 -11.32
CA ASN A 57 -15.48 -3.82 -11.79
C ASN A 57 -16.07 -2.40 -11.87
N ASP A 58 -17.37 -2.27 -12.20
CA ASP A 58 -18.08 -0.99 -12.22
C ASP A 58 -18.29 -0.45 -10.79
N ARG A 59 -18.66 -1.32 -9.84
CA ARG A 59 -18.76 -0.94 -8.41
C ARG A 59 -17.38 -0.59 -7.84
N LEU A 60 -16.33 -1.32 -8.20
CA LEU A 60 -14.97 -1.00 -7.78
C LEU A 60 -14.51 0.36 -8.33
N LYS A 61 -14.88 0.68 -9.58
CA LYS A 61 -14.65 2.01 -10.16
C LYS A 61 -15.38 3.10 -9.37
N MET A 62 -16.64 2.87 -9.02
CA MET A 62 -17.41 3.81 -8.19
C MET A 62 -16.70 4.10 -6.86
N ALA A 63 -16.18 3.08 -6.18
CA ALA A 63 -15.39 3.26 -4.96
C ALA A 63 -14.10 4.08 -5.20
N THR A 64 -13.38 3.82 -6.30
CA THR A 64 -12.22 4.64 -6.70
C THR A 64 -12.61 6.10 -6.92
N ASP A 65 -13.71 6.37 -7.63
CA ASP A 65 -14.17 7.73 -7.92
C ASP A 65 -14.57 8.48 -6.64
N LEU A 66 -15.19 7.80 -5.66
CA LEU A 66 -15.51 8.36 -4.35
C LEU A 66 -14.24 8.75 -3.57
N LEU A 67 -13.20 7.92 -3.59
CA LEU A 67 -11.91 8.20 -2.93
C LEU A 67 -11.15 9.34 -3.61
N CYS A 68 -11.15 9.40 -4.95
CA CYS A 68 -10.60 10.54 -5.70
C CYS A 68 -11.32 11.84 -5.32
N ARG A 69 -12.65 11.80 -5.16
CA ARG A 69 -13.43 12.95 -4.72
C ARG A 69 -13.11 13.33 -3.27
N ALA A 70 -12.97 12.36 -2.36
CA ALA A 70 -12.57 12.61 -0.98
C ALA A 70 -11.17 13.28 -0.90
N SER A 71 -10.22 12.77 -1.69
CA SER A 71 -8.89 13.36 -1.81
C SER A 71 -8.93 14.81 -2.28
N GLY A 72 -9.71 15.10 -3.33
CA GLY A 72 -9.88 16.46 -3.85
C GLY A 72 -10.55 17.42 -2.86
N VAL A 73 -11.53 16.94 -2.08
CA VAL A 73 -12.17 17.73 -1.01
C VAL A 73 -11.15 18.08 0.08
N CYS A 74 -10.36 17.11 0.55
CA CYS A 74 -9.31 17.36 1.54
C CYS A 74 -8.24 18.33 0.99
N ASP A 75 -7.82 18.16 -0.26
CA ASP A 75 -6.84 19.06 -0.90
C ASP A 75 -7.36 20.49 -1.04
N TYR A 76 -8.64 20.66 -1.41
CA TYR A 76 -9.31 21.95 -1.44
C TYR A 76 -9.33 22.61 -0.05
N VAL A 77 -9.66 21.86 1.00
CA VAL A 77 -9.64 22.40 2.38
C VAL A 77 -8.23 22.84 2.77
N ALA A 78 -7.22 22.02 2.49
CA ALA A 78 -5.83 22.32 2.85
C ALA A 78 -5.26 23.53 2.09
N THR A 79 -5.59 23.68 0.80
CA THR A 79 -4.95 24.69 -0.06
C THR A 79 -5.76 25.98 -0.22
N GLN A 80 -7.09 25.92 -0.18
CA GLN A 80 -7.97 27.05 -0.48
C GLN A 80 -8.71 27.58 0.74
N LEU A 81 -9.19 26.71 1.65
CA LEU A 81 -9.95 27.15 2.83
C LEU A 81 -9.05 27.50 4.01
N LEU A 82 -7.97 26.75 4.22
CA LEU A 82 -6.97 27.00 5.27
C LEU A 82 -5.62 27.29 4.62
N PRO A 83 -5.47 28.36 3.80
CA PRO A 83 -4.18 28.70 3.25
C PRO A 83 -3.21 28.96 4.40
N SER A 84 -1.97 28.52 4.23
CA SER A 84 -0.87 28.50 5.23
C SER A 84 -0.53 29.85 5.87
N GLY A 85 -1.29 30.91 5.59
CA GLY A 85 -1.07 32.29 6.01
C GLY A 85 -2.24 32.96 6.75
N THR A 86 -3.32 32.28 7.16
CA THR A 86 -4.29 32.90 8.10
C THR A 86 -3.71 32.94 9.52
N ALA A 87 -2.74 33.84 9.70
CA ALA A 87 -2.37 34.57 10.91
C ALA A 87 -2.89 34.01 12.25
N ARG A 88 -2.34 32.88 12.68
CA ARG A 88 -2.01 32.72 14.10
C ARG A 88 -0.59 32.17 14.12
N PRO A 89 0.38 32.88 14.71
CA PRO A 89 1.74 32.39 14.77
C PRO A 89 1.72 31.00 15.39
N ASP A 90 2.68 30.17 14.99
CA ASP A 90 2.90 28.79 15.46
C ASP A 90 2.93 28.64 17.00
N SER A 91 2.86 29.72 17.78
CA SER A 91 2.61 29.70 19.23
C SER A 91 1.18 29.27 19.64
N ALA A 92 0.23 29.15 18.71
CA ALA A 92 -1.14 28.68 18.97
C ALA A 92 -1.45 27.25 18.49
N LEU A 93 -0.42 26.47 18.14
CA LEU A 93 -0.49 25.03 17.86
C LEU A 93 -1.35 24.20 18.85
N PRO A 94 -1.50 24.54 20.15
CA PRO A 94 -2.37 23.79 21.06
C PRO A 94 -3.88 23.93 20.81
N SER A 95 -4.33 24.88 19.97
CA SER A 95 -5.77 25.26 19.88
C SER A 95 -6.55 24.60 18.74
N LEU A 96 -5.89 23.95 17.79
CA LEU A 96 -6.53 23.26 16.66
C LEU A 96 -6.33 21.74 16.77
N PRO A 97 -7.37 20.92 16.54
CA PRO A 97 -7.21 19.47 16.47
C PRO A 97 -6.13 19.09 15.45
N PRO A 98 -5.31 18.05 15.72
CA PRO A 98 -4.27 17.61 14.80
C PRO A 98 -4.81 17.22 13.41
N GLU A 99 -6.07 16.79 13.33
CA GLU A 99 -6.78 16.47 12.09
C GLU A 99 -7.07 17.71 11.22
N LEU A 100 -7.28 18.87 11.84
CA LEU A 100 -7.63 20.12 11.15
C LEU A 100 -6.40 20.99 10.85
N ARG A 101 -5.21 20.57 11.29
CA ARG A 101 -3.95 21.20 10.87
C ARG A 101 -3.76 20.96 9.37
N HIS A 102 -3.16 21.92 8.68
CA HIS A 102 -2.84 21.83 7.25
C HIS A 102 -2.17 20.48 6.89
N THR A 103 -1.17 20.06 7.67
CA THR A 103 -0.47 18.78 7.46
C THR A 103 -1.37 17.55 7.68
N GLY A 104 -2.30 17.60 8.64
CA GLY A 104 -3.25 16.52 8.90
C GLY A 104 -4.29 16.37 7.78
N ILE A 105 -4.82 17.49 7.29
CA ILE A 105 -5.76 17.50 6.17
C ILE A 105 -5.08 17.03 4.88
N LEU A 106 -3.85 17.49 4.62
CA LEU A 106 -3.07 17.05 3.47
C LEU A 106 -2.71 15.55 3.57
N ALA A 107 -2.43 15.05 4.77
CA ALA A 107 -2.24 13.61 4.99
C ALA A 107 -3.49 12.81 4.61
N CYS A 108 -4.68 13.27 5.01
CA CYS A 108 -5.95 12.64 4.63
C CYS A 108 -6.17 12.66 3.11
N SER A 109 -5.80 13.76 2.44
CA SER A 109 -5.84 13.86 0.97
C SER A 109 -4.95 12.80 0.30
N LYS A 110 -3.69 12.69 0.74
CA LYS A 110 -2.74 11.70 0.19
C LYS A 110 -3.15 10.27 0.49
N LEU A 111 -3.70 10.01 1.68
CA LEU A 111 -4.19 8.70 2.07
C LEU A 111 -5.34 8.23 1.17
N ALA A 112 -6.37 9.07 1.00
CA ALA A 112 -7.51 8.76 0.13
C ALA A 112 -7.08 8.55 -1.33
N MET A 113 -6.10 9.33 -1.82
CA MET A 113 -5.53 9.13 -3.15
C MET A 113 -4.78 7.79 -3.26
N ALA A 114 -4.02 7.41 -2.24
CA ALA A 114 -3.30 6.14 -2.21
C ALA A 114 -4.26 4.94 -2.22
N ASP A 115 -5.34 5.00 -1.43
CA ASP A 115 -6.40 3.99 -1.43
C ASP A 115 -7.07 3.89 -2.82
N ALA A 116 -7.34 5.03 -3.47
CA ALA A 116 -7.92 5.06 -4.82
C ALA A 116 -7.00 4.35 -5.84
N HIS A 117 -5.69 4.62 -5.80
CA HIS A 117 -4.71 3.94 -6.63
C HIS A 117 -4.63 2.44 -6.34
N ALA A 118 -4.73 2.02 -5.07
CA ALA A 118 -4.75 0.61 -4.71
C ALA A 118 -5.96 -0.12 -5.32
N LEU A 119 -7.15 0.49 -5.29
CA LEU A 119 -8.35 -0.06 -5.95
C LEU A 119 -8.23 -0.06 -7.47
N ALA A 120 -7.61 0.96 -8.07
CA ALA A 120 -7.37 1.01 -9.51
C ALA A 120 -6.43 -0.12 -9.98
N ILE A 121 -5.37 -0.42 -9.21
CA ILE A 121 -4.49 -1.56 -9.46
C ILE A 121 -5.26 -2.87 -9.33
N ARG A 122 -6.09 -3.01 -8.27
CA ARG A 122 -6.95 -4.18 -8.08
C ARG A 122 -7.88 -4.41 -9.27
N LYS A 123 -8.51 -3.35 -9.78
CA LYS A 123 -9.35 -3.40 -10.98
C LYS A 123 -8.58 -3.83 -12.23
N LEU A 124 -7.37 -3.29 -12.42
CA LEU A 124 -6.50 -3.65 -13.55
C LEU A 124 -6.20 -5.16 -13.55
N LEU A 125 -5.90 -5.72 -12.37
CA LEU A 125 -5.63 -7.16 -12.20
C LEU A 125 -6.90 -8.03 -12.27
N ALA A 126 -8.09 -7.47 -12.04
CA ALA A 126 -9.35 -8.19 -12.14
C ALA A 126 -9.89 -8.32 -13.58
N SER A 127 -9.29 -7.61 -14.54
CA SER A 127 -9.88 -7.40 -15.87
C SER A 127 -9.80 -8.59 -16.82
N ALA A 128 -9.08 -9.67 -16.51
CA ALA A 128 -9.09 -10.87 -17.36
C ALA A 128 -9.91 -12.01 -16.76
N VAL A 129 -11.05 -12.25 -17.39
CA VAL A 129 -11.91 -13.41 -17.12
C VAL A 129 -11.12 -14.69 -17.41
N GLY A 130 -11.12 -15.64 -16.46
CA GLY A 130 -10.67 -17.02 -16.68
C GLY A 130 -9.21 -17.35 -16.38
N THR A 131 -8.39 -16.41 -15.87
CA THR A 131 -7.01 -16.69 -15.41
C THR A 131 -6.71 -15.99 -14.08
N ASP A 132 -6.00 -16.65 -13.16
CA ASP A 132 -5.51 -16.00 -11.93
C ASP A 132 -4.40 -15.00 -12.29
N GLN A 133 -4.79 -13.73 -12.41
CA GLN A 133 -3.88 -12.61 -12.72
C GLN A 133 -3.25 -11.96 -11.49
N ILE A 134 -3.72 -12.31 -10.29
CA ILE A 134 -3.23 -11.75 -9.02
C ILE A 134 -1.96 -12.50 -8.61
N THR A 135 -2.00 -13.83 -8.72
CA THR A 135 -0.85 -14.71 -8.46
C THR A 135 -0.57 -15.65 -9.63
N PRO A 136 -0.29 -15.11 -10.84
CA PRO A 136 0.01 -15.96 -11.98
C PRO A 136 1.25 -16.79 -11.68
N GLY A 137 1.24 -18.04 -12.13
CA GLY A 137 2.44 -18.87 -12.15
C GLY A 137 3.32 -18.52 -13.36
N PRO A 138 4.61 -18.90 -13.34
CA PRO A 138 5.47 -18.83 -14.53
C PRO A 138 5.02 -19.85 -15.60
N PRO A 139 5.02 -19.51 -16.90
CA PRO A 139 5.24 -18.18 -17.49
C PRO A 139 3.98 -17.28 -17.42
N LEU A 140 4.18 -15.97 -17.56
CA LEU A 140 3.09 -15.00 -17.45
C LEU A 140 2.07 -15.19 -18.61
N PRO A 141 0.74 -15.18 -18.36
CA PRO A 141 -0.25 -15.29 -19.42
C PRO A 141 -0.16 -14.13 -20.42
N ALA A 142 -0.37 -14.40 -21.71
CA ALA A 142 -0.26 -13.40 -22.79
C ALA A 142 -1.24 -12.21 -22.68
N GLY A 143 -2.33 -12.35 -21.91
CA GLY A 143 -3.31 -11.30 -21.66
C GLY A 143 -3.13 -10.56 -20.32
N HIS A 144 -1.98 -10.72 -19.65
CA HIS A 144 -1.70 -10.05 -18.38
C HIS A 144 -1.27 -8.59 -18.59
N ALA A 145 -1.58 -7.72 -17.62
CA ALA A 145 -1.12 -6.35 -17.64
C ALA A 145 0.43 -6.28 -17.53
N SER A 146 1.06 -5.34 -18.21
CA SER A 146 2.53 -5.24 -18.21
C SER A 146 3.11 -5.22 -16.78
N PRO A 147 4.02 -6.15 -16.42
CA PRO A 147 4.68 -6.16 -15.11
C PRO A 147 5.42 -4.87 -14.80
N SER A 148 6.09 -4.26 -15.79
CA SER A 148 6.72 -2.96 -15.65
C SER A 148 5.74 -1.84 -15.26
N LEU A 149 4.53 -1.85 -15.84
CA LEU A 149 3.49 -0.89 -15.48
C LEU A 149 2.99 -1.14 -14.05
N LEU A 150 2.71 -2.40 -13.69
CA LEU A 150 2.28 -2.76 -12.33
C LEU A 150 3.31 -2.36 -11.28
N ALA A 151 4.59 -2.61 -11.53
CA ALA A 151 5.68 -2.17 -10.67
C ALA A 151 5.65 -0.66 -10.42
N LYS A 152 5.53 0.14 -11.49
CA LYS A 152 5.47 1.62 -11.39
C LYS A 152 4.25 2.09 -10.61
N LEU A 153 3.08 1.50 -10.86
CA LEU A 153 1.85 1.84 -10.14
C LEU A 153 1.98 1.53 -8.64
N HIS A 154 2.54 0.37 -8.29
CA HIS A 154 2.79 0.00 -6.89
C HIS A 154 3.82 0.91 -6.21
N LEU A 155 4.91 1.29 -6.89
CA LEU A 155 5.88 2.26 -6.36
C LEU A 155 5.25 3.62 -6.10
N HIS A 156 4.45 4.13 -7.05
CA HIS A 156 3.73 5.40 -6.88
C HIS A 156 2.77 5.34 -5.70
N THR A 157 2.01 4.25 -5.58
CA THR A 157 1.07 4.05 -4.48
C THR A 157 1.79 3.98 -3.12
N SER A 158 2.92 3.27 -3.05
CA SER A 158 3.78 3.21 -1.86
C SER A 158 4.30 4.60 -1.47
N ALA A 159 4.72 5.41 -2.44
CA ALA A 159 5.17 6.78 -2.21
C ALA A 159 4.06 7.68 -1.65
N LEU A 160 2.82 7.54 -2.14
CA LEU A 160 1.67 8.29 -1.61
C LEU A 160 1.35 7.93 -0.16
N TYR A 161 1.34 6.64 0.19
CA TYR A 161 1.14 6.21 1.58
C TYR A 161 2.26 6.71 2.49
N HIS A 162 3.51 6.69 2.02
CA HIS A 162 4.64 7.22 2.79
C HIS A 162 4.51 8.73 3.02
N GLN A 163 4.11 9.50 2.00
CA GLN A 163 3.82 10.93 2.13
C GLN A 163 2.68 11.19 3.12
N ALA A 164 1.61 10.39 3.07
CA ALA A 164 0.50 10.49 4.02
C ALA A 164 0.99 10.24 5.46
N HIS A 165 1.84 9.22 5.66
CA HIS A 165 2.42 8.91 6.96
C HIS A 165 3.28 10.07 7.50
N THR A 166 4.20 10.60 6.69
CA THR A 166 5.10 11.69 7.14
C THR A 166 4.32 12.96 7.48
N LEU A 167 3.32 13.32 6.66
CA LEU A 167 2.45 14.46 6.93
C LEU A 167 1.60 14.27 8.20
N ALA A 168 1.07 13.07 8.42
CA ALA A 168 0.33 12.74 9.64
C ALA A 168 1.23 12.72 10.88
N SER A 169 2.50 12.29 10.78
CA SER A 169 3.42 12.37 11.93
C SER A 169 3.77 13.81 12.30
N HIS A 170 3.95 14.69 11.30
CA HIS A 170 4.15 16.12 11.53
C HIS A 170 2.90 16.76 12.14
N SER A 171 1.70 16.35 11.75
CA SER A 171 0.46 16.89 12.31
C SER A 171 0.28 16.57 13.80
N VAL A 172 0.97 15.55 14.33
CA VAL A 172 0.99 15.20 15.76
C VAL A 172 2.15 15.87 16.51
N GLY A 173 3.15 16.40 15.80
CA GLY A 173 4.39 16.87 16.41
C GLY A 173 5.30 15.73 16.86
N VAL A 174 5.22 14.55 16.21
CA VAL A 174 6.09 13.38 16.48
C VAL A 174 7.44 13.54 15.75
N ASP A 175 7.95 14.77 15.67
CA ASP A 175 9.29 15.04 15.18
C ASP A 175 10.27 14.64 16.28
N ALA A 176 10.71 13.38 16.20
CA ALA A 176 11.59 12.70 17.13
C ALA A 176 12.99 13.32 17.17
N SER A 177 13.10 14.51 17.75
CA SER A 177 14.38 15.18 18.01
C SER A 177 14.89 14.94 19.44
N SER A 178 14.02 14.57 20.38
CA SER A 178 14.40 14.33 21.78
C SER A 178 14.14 12.87 22.23
N PRO A 179 15.09 12.21 22.92
CA PRO A 179 14.88 10.88 23.50
C PRO A 179 13.74 10.85 24.54
N LYS A 180 13.35 12.01 25.08
CA LYS A 180 12.19 12.17 25.96
C LYS A 180 10.86 12.02 25.21
N ASP A 181 10.77 12.47 23.96
CA ASP A 181 9.56 12.33 23.12
C ASP A 181 9.34 10.89 22.65
N LYS A 182 10.43 10.11 22.52
CA LYS A 182 10.37 8.66 22.30
C LYS A 182 9.85 7.91 23.52
N LEU A 183 10.11 8.43 24.73
CA LEU A 183 9.59 7.86 25.98
C LEU A 183 8.12 8.25 26.18
N VAL A 184 7.74 9.50 25.89
CA VAL A 184 6.37 10.00 26.00
C VAL A 184 5.45 9.36 24.96
N SER A 185 5.92 9.11 23.72
CA SER A 185 5.16 8.36 22.71
C SER A 185 4.98 6.88 23.06
N LYS A 186 5.98 6.26 23.72
CA LYS A 186 5.83 4.92 24.32
C LYS A 186 4.88 4.93 25.53
N LEU A 187 4.90 5.97 26.36
CA LEU A 187 4.01 6.09 27.52
C LEU A 187 2.57 6.43 27.11
N SER A 188 2.37 7.22 26.05
CA SER A 188 1.04 7.50 25.49
C SER A 188 0.46 6.29 24.78
N SER A 189 1.29 5.37 24.26
CA SER A 189 0.84 4.05 23.78
C SER A 189 0.35 3.10 24.88
N LEU A 190 0.59 3.43 26.16
CA LEU A 190 0.07 2.71 27.33
C LEU A 190 -1.21 3.36 27.91
N ARG A 191 -1.64 4.52 27.40
CA ARG A 191 -2.94 5.13 27.76
C ARG A 191 -3.98 4.78 26.69
N PRO A 192 -4.99 3.95 27.00
CA PRO A 192 -5.99 3.49 26.03
C PRO A 192 -7.02 4.55 25.60
N ASP A 193 -7.00 5.77 26.16
CA ASP A 193 -8.17 6.66 26.10
C ASP A 193 -8.06 7.96 25.27
N SER A 194 -7.01 8.22 24.47
CA SER A 194 -7.03 9.46 23.65
C SER A 194 -6.36 9.50 22.27
N HIS A 195 -5.92 8.40 21.67
CA HIS A 195 -5.22 8.47 20.35
C HIS A 195 -5.46 7.29 19.39
N ASP A 196 -6.47 6.47 19.61
CA ASP A 196 -6.65 5.20 18.86
C ASP A 196 -6.82 5.40 17.35
N GLY A 197 -7.52 6.45 16.91
CA GLY A 197 -7.79 6.68 15.49
C GLY A 197 -6.56 7.04 14.66
N LEU A 198 -5.71 7.96 15.16
CA LEU A 198 -4.56 8.47 14.41
C LEU A 198 -3.36 7.53 14.47
N ALA A 199 -3.16 6.85 15.61
CA ALA A 199 -2.17 5.79 15.70
C ALA A 199 -2.53 4.61 14.77
N ALA A 200 -3.83 4.28 14.63
CA ALA A 200 -4.29 3.30 13.66
C ALA A 200 -4.04 3.77 12.21
N LEU A 201 -4.28 5.05 11.90
CA LEU A 201 -4.02 5.63 10.58
C LEU A 201 -2.53 5.59 10.22
N LEU A 202 -1.64 5.98 11.14
CA LEU A 202 -0.19 5.91 10.93
C LEU A 202 0.27 4.46 10.71
N LYS A 203 -0.23 3.52 11.52
CA LYS A 203 0.06 2.09 11.33
C LYS A 203 -0.44 1.60 9.97
N TYR A 204 -1.65 1.98 9.57
CA TYR A 204 -2.24 1.62 8.28
C TYR A 204 -1.42 2.16 7.10
N ALA A 205 -1.14 3.46 7.09
CA ALA A 205 -0.36 4.10 6.03
C ALA A 205 1.05 3.52 5.92
N SER A 206 1.73 3.29 7.04
CA SER A 206 3.04 2.63 7.05
C SER A 206 2.95 1.20 6.52
N PHE A 207 1.98 0.42 7.00
CA PHE A 207 1.79 -0.97 6.57
C PHE A 207 1.51 -1.07 5.06
N GLU A 208 0.54 -0.32 4.55
CA GLU A 208 0.20 -0.34 3.12
C GLU A 208 1.32 0.22 2.24
N ALA A 209 2.08 1.22 2.71
CA ALA A 209 3.28 1.67 2.01
C ALA A 209 4.27 0.52 1.78
N HIS A 210 4.53 -0.29 2.81
CA HIS A 210 5.42 -1.44 2.72
C HIS A 210 4.85 -2.55 1.84
N VAL A 211 3.55 -2.86 1.98
CA VAL A 211 2.87 -3.85 1.12
C VAL A 211 2.99 -3.48 -0.35
N HIS A 212 2.70 -2.23 -0.72
CA HIS A 212 2.82 -1.79 -2.11
C HIS A 212 4.28 -1.77 -2.58
N LYS A 213 5.26 -1.44 -1.72
CA LYS A 213 6.69 -1.51 -2.07
C LYS A 213 7.14 -2.93 -2.39
N VAL A 214 6.70 -3.90 -1.60
CA VAL A 214 6.93 -5.33 -1.84
C VAL A 214 6.35 -5.76 -3.18
N LEU A 215 5.09 -5.40 -3.45
CA LEU A 215 4.43 -5.77 -4.69
C LEU A 215 5.15 -5.16 -5.90
N ALA A 216 5.70 -3.96 -5.76
CA ALA A 216 6.57 -3.40 -6.78
C ALA A 216 7.82 -4.25 -7.03
N TYR A 217 8.52 -4.70 -5.97
CA TYR A 217 9.68 -5.60 -6.14
C TYR A 217 9.29 -6.93 -6.80
N LYS A 218 8.14 -7.52 -6.45
CA LYS A 218 7.61 -8.71 -7.14
C LYS A 218 7.49 -8.47 -8.65
N TRP A 219 6.82 -7.40 -9.05
CA TRP A 219 6.57 -7.12 -10.47
C TRP A 219 7.84 -6.68 -11.22
N LEU A 220 8.78 -5.97 -10.58
CA LEU A 220 10.10 -5.68 -11.16
C LEU A 220 10.90 -6.96 -11.40
N GLY A 221 10.82 -7.93 -10.47
CA GLY A 221 11.46 -9.23 -10.64
C GLY A 221 10.90 -10.01 -11.83
N ILE A 222 9.57 -10.03 -11.97
CA ILE A 222 8.89 -10.69 -13.10
C ILE A 222 9.24 -9.99 -14.43
N ASP A 223 9.27 -8.66 -14.46
CA ASP A 223 9.66 -7.87 -15.64
C ASP A 223 11.10 -8.17 -16.08
N ALA A 224 12.02 -8.23 -15.11
CA ALA A 224 13.42 -8.55 -15.37
C ALA A 224 13.61 -9.98 -15.90
N GLY A 225 12.82 -10.94 -15.42
CA GLY A 225 12.88 -12.34 -15.81
C GLY A 225 12.25 -12.63 -17.18
N GLU A 226 10.99 -12.22 -17.38
CA GLU A 226 10.24 -12.52 -18.61
C GLU A 226 10.67 -11.66 -19.81
N TYR A 227 10.86 -10.36 -19.62
CA TYR A 227 11.02 -9.41 -20.73
C TYR A 227 12.46 -8.92 -20.90
N SER A 228 13.19 -8.70 -19.81
CA SER A 228 14.59 -8.23 -19.89
C SER A 228 15.60 -9.37 -20.01
N HIS A 229 15.17 -10.63 -19.84
CA HIS A 229 16.03 -11.83 -19.82
C HIS A 229 17.24 -11.70 -18.89
N LYS A 230 17.05 -11.03 -17.75
CA LYS A 230 18.09 -10.78 -16.73
C LYS A 230 17.72 -11.53 -15.45
N PRO A 231 17.90 -12.87 -15.41
CA PRO A 231 17.43 -13.68 -14.28
C PRO A 231 18.16 -13.33 -12.97
N GLY A 232 19.41 -12.86 -13.00
CA GLY A 232 20.10 -12.39 -11.80
C GLY A 232 19.42 -11.19 -11.12
N TRP A 233 19.00 -10.19 -11.91
CA TRP A 233 18.23 -9.04 -11.39
C TRP A 233 16.83 -9.48 -10.93
N ALA A 234 16.21 -10.40 -11.66
CA ALA A 234 14.93 -10.98 -11.27
C ALA A 234 15.00 -11.64 -9.88
N LEU A 235 16.05 -12.44 -9.63
CA LEU A 235 16.30 -13.08 -8.34
C LEU A 235 16.52 -12.07 -7.22
N ALA A 236 17.32 -11.02 -7.46
CA ALA A 236 17.56 -9.97 -6.47
C ALA A 236 16.26 -9.25 -6.05
N TYR A 237 15.43 -8.85 -7.02
CA TYR A 237 14.14 -8.21 -6.73
C TYR A 237 13.18 -9.14 -5.99
N LEU A 238 13.07 -10.39 -6.41
CA LEU A 238 12.20 -11.37 -5.75
C LEU A 238 12.71 -11.74 -4.34
N ASP A 239 14.02 -11.75 -4.12
CA ASP A 239 14.59 -11.95 -2.80
C ASP A 239 14.24 -10.79 -1.87
N MET A 240 14.44 -9.54 -2.31
CA MET A 240 14.01 -8.35 -1.57
C MET A 240 12.51 -8.36 -1.24
N ALA A 241 11.66 -8.75 -2.20
CA ALA A 241 10.23 -8.91 -1.96
C ALA A 241 9.95 -10.00 -0.90
N SER A 242 10.67 -11.10 -0.93
CA SER A 242 10.47 -12.23 -0.02
C SER A 242 10.90 -11.93 1.41
N VAL A 243 12.02 -11.22 1.59
CA VAL A 243 12.52 -10.79 2.91
C VAL A 243 11.55 -9.79 3.53
N ALA A 244 11.15 -8.78 2.77
CA ALA A 244 10.21 -7.76 3.24
C ALA A 244 8.81 -8.34 3.53
N LEU A 245 8.34 -9.35 2.77
CA LEU A 245 7.10 -10.07 3.11
C LEU A 245 7.23 -10.89 4.38
N ASP A 246 8.38 -11.55 4.60
CA ASP A 246 8.60 -12.30 5.83
C ASP A 246 8.46 -11.36 7.03
N GLU A 247 9.11 -10.19 6.99
CA GLU A 247 9.01 -9.14 8.02
C GLU A 247 7.58 -8.64 8.26
N LEU A 248 6.78 -8.42 7.19
CA LEU A 248 5.41 -7.93 7.29
C LEU A 248 4.40 -8.98 7.80
N MET A 249 4.69 -10.28 7.63
CA MET A 249 3.77 -11.32 8.06
C MET A 249 3.70 -11.43 9.59
N PRO A 250 2.49 -11.48 10.20
CA PRO A 250 2.34 -11.74 11.62
C PRO A 250 3.02 -13.04 12.02
N SER A 251 3.68 -13.09 13.18
CA SER A 251 4.45 -14.26 13.63
C SER A 251 3.63 -15.56 13.59
N LYS A 252 2.34 -15.51 13.93
CA LYS A 252 1.42 -16.65 13.85
C LYS A 252 1.17 -17.11 12.41
N ALA A 253 1.03 -16.18 11.46
CA ALA A 253 0.84 -16.50 10.04
C ALA A 253 2.12 -17.06 9.42
N ARG A 254 3.29 -16.52 9.82
CA ARG A 254 4.60 -17.01 9.41
C ARG A 254 4.84 -18.44 9.89
N GLU A 255 4.55 -18.70 11.16
CA GLU A 255 4.72 -20.02 11.76
C GLU A 255 3.72 -21.03 11.18
N ALA A 256 2.45 -20.63 11.03
CA ALA A 256 1.45 -21.46 10.36
C ALA A 256 1.87 -21.80 8.93
N TRP A 257 2.47 -20.87 8.18
CA TRP A 257 2.95 -21.15 6.83
C TRP A 257 4.11 -22.16 6.81
N ARG A 258 5.02 -22.10 7.78
CA ARG A 258 6.17 -23.01 7.94
C ARG A 258 5.75 -24.41 8.36
N ILE A 259 4.80 -24.53 9.29
CA ILE A 259 4.35 -25.81 9.85
C ILE A 259 3.23 -26.45 9.02
N ALA A 260 2.30 -25.68 8.44
CA ALA A 260 1.09 -26.24 7.84
C ALA A 260 1.37 -26.98 6.52
N SER A 261 0.89 -28.23 6.46
CA SER A 261 0.70 -28.99 5.22
C SER A 261 -0.17 -28.22 4.23
N LYS A 262 0.07 -28.39 2.91
CA LYS A 262 -0.58 -27.67 1.79
C LYS A 262 -2.11 -27.57 1.86
N LYS A 263 -2.78 -28.45 2.61
CA LYS A 263 -4.25 -28.55 2.72
C LYS A 263 -4.93 -27.69 3.80
N SER A 264 -4.18 -27.09 4.73
CA SER A 264 -4.71 -26.41 5.94
C SER A 264 -4.25 -24.95 6.09
N ARG A 265 -3.75 -24.34 5.00
CA ARG A 265 -3.32 -22.93 5.07
C ARG A 265 -4.53 -22.03 5.05
N LYS A 266 -4.80 -21.34 6.17
CA LYS A 266 -5.67 -20.17 6.15
C LYS A 266 -4.91 -19.06 5.43
N GLU A 267 -5.12 -18.96 4.12
CA GLU A 267 -4.39 -18.05 3.25
C GLU A 267 -4.83 -16.61 3.52
N THR A 268 -3.97 -15.86 4.21
CA THR A 268 -4.07 -14.41 4.25
C THR A 268 -3.48 -13.83 2.97
N ARG A 269 -3.88 -12.61 2.59
CA ARG A 269 -3.36 -11.89 1.43
C ARG A 269 -1.82 -11.93 1.35
N LEU A 270 -1.13 -11.68 2.47
CA LEU A 270 0.34 -11.71 2.52
C LEU A 270 0.94 -13.11 2.27
N VAL A 271 0.28 -14.17 2.76
CA VAL A 271 0.73 -15.54 2.56
C VAL A 271 0.58 -15.94 1.08
N MET A 272 -0.54 -15.58 0.44
CA MET A 272 -0.72 -15.79 -1.00
C MET A 272 0.39 -15.10 -1.80
N GLU A 273 0.67 -13.83 -1.49
CA GLU A 273 1.72 -13.07 -2.17
C GLU A 273 3.11 -13.69 -1.95
N TYR A 274 3.42 -14.11 -0.73
CA TYR A 274 4.69 -14.78 -0.42
C TYR A 274 4.86 -16.07 -1.21
N THR A 275 3.81 -16.90 -1.28
CA THR A 275 3.85 -18.13 -2.10
C THR A 275 4.00 -17.83 -3.58
N SER A 276 3.37 -16.75 -4.07
CA SER A 276 3.56 -16.28 -5.45
C SER A 276 5.02 -15.90 -5.71
N VAL A 277 5.61 -15.04 -4.87
CA VAL A 277 7.00 -14.60 -5.01
C VAL A 277 7.97 -15.80 -4.99
N ARG A 278 7.75 -16.76 -4.09
CA ARG A 278 8.59 -17.97 -4.02
C ARG A 278 8.45 -18.87 -5.26
N ARG A 279 7.25 -19.01 -5.84
CA ARG A 279 7.07 -19.76 -7.10
C ARG A 279 7.89 -19.16 -8.24
N TRP A 280 7.84 -17.83 -8.40
CA TRP A 280 8.66 -17.12 -9.40
C TRP A 280 10.15 -17.24 -9.12
N PHE A 281 10.57 -17.09 -7.87
CA PHE A 281 11.97 -17.19 -7.48
C PHE A 281 12.56 -18.56 -7.84
N VAL A 282 11.86 -19.66 -7.54
CA VAL A 282 12.32 -21.01 -7.87
C VAL A 282 12.43 -21.21 -9.39
N ALA A 283 11.48 -20.69 -10.17
CA ALA A 283 11.51 -20.80 -11.63
C ALA A 283 12.69 -20.03 -12.23
N TYR A 284 12.91 -18.78 -11.82
CA TYR A 284 14.04 -17.98 -12.31
C TYR A 284 15.38 -18.48 -11.80
N LYS A 285 15.44 -19.08 -10.60
CA LYS A 285 16.66 -19.72 -10.12
C LYS A 285 17.02 -20.90 -11.01
N LYS A 286 16.06 -21.77 -11.33
CA LYS A 286 16.28 -22.88 -12.27
C LYS A 286 16.74 -22.37 -13.63
N MET A 287 16.15 -21.30 -14.15
CA MET A 287 16.56 -20.69 -15.42
C MET A 287 17.99 -20.13 -15.33
N ASN A 288 18.33 -19.40 -14.28
CA ASN A 288 19.68 -18.85 -14.06
C ASN A 288 20.73 -19.96 -13.97
N ASP A 289 20.44 -21.00 -13.20
CA ASP A 289 21.36 -22.12 -12.94
C ASP A 289 21.55 -23.02 -14.18
N THR A 290 20.64 -22.97 -15.16
CA THR A 290 20.70 -23.76 -16.40
C THR A 290 21.11 -22.97 -17.64
N VAL A 291 20.96 -21.64 -17.66
CA VAL A 291 21.26 -20.80 -18.84
C VAL A 291 22.52 -19.96 -18.64
N CYS A 292 22.69 -19.32 -17.48
CA CYS A 292 23.79 -18.37 -17.27
C CYS A 292 25.12 -19.05 -16.89
N THR A 293 25.08 -20.18 -16.21
CA THR A 293 26.26 -21.03 -15.92
C THR A 293 26.84 -21.64 -17.21
N ASN A 294 25.96 -22.08 -18.12
CA ASN A 294 26.34 -22.66 -19.42
C ASN A 294 26.84 -21.63 -20.44
N GLU A 295 26.43 -20.37 -20.35
CA GLU A 295 27.06 -19.27 -21.12
C GLU A 295 28.43 -18.88 -20.56
N GLY A 296 28.63 -18.97 -19.24
CA GLY A 296 29.94 -18.84 -18.60
C GLY A 296 30.92 -19.92 -19.06
N GLU A 297 30.47 -21.18 -19.20
CA GLU A 297 31.27 -22.27 -19.76
C GLU A 297 31.52 -22.14 -21.26
N ARG A 298 30.56 -21.66 -22.06
CA ARG A 298 30.78 -21.36 -23.49
C ARG A 298 31.70 -20.15 -23.71
N ARG A 299 31.72 -19.18 -22.79
CA ARG A 299 32.67 -18.05 -22.78
C ARG A 299 33.95 -18.36 -21.99
N ALA A 300 34.09 -19.53 -21.37
CA ALA A 300 35.34 -19.95 -20.70
C ALA A 300 36.47 -20.33 -21.67
N GLY A 301 36.37 -19.94 -22.95
CA GLY A 301 37.53 -19.63 -23.80
C GLY A 301 38.10 -18.22 -23.57
N GLY A 302 37.53 -17.41 -22.67
CA GLY A 302 37.92 -16.03 -22.41
C GLY A 302 37.45 -15.54 -21.05
N TRP A 303 38.29 -15.77 -20.03
CA TRP A 303 38.42 -15.00 -18.78
C TRP A 303 37.11 -14.59 -18.07
N CYS A 304 36.65 -15.42 -17.14
CA CYS A 304 35.57 -15.08 -16.21
C CYS A 304 36.15 -14.54 -14.90
N GLY A 305 35.98 -13.23 -14.66
CA GLY A 305 36.13 -12.62 -13.34
C GLY A 305 34.93 -12.97 -12.46
N CYS A 306 35.05 -14.05 -11.69
CA CYS A 306 34.15 -14.33 -10.58
C CYS A 306 34.39 -13.29 -9.46
N VAL A 307 33.38 -12.49 -9.15
CA VAL A 307 33.29 -11.90 -7.79
C VAL A 307 32.61 -12.95 -6.93
N ARG A 308 33.42 -13.65 -6.13
CA ARG A 308 32.96 -14.36 -4.93
C ARG A 308 33.20 -13.44 -3.73
N GLU A 309 32.21 -13.46 -2.85
CA GLU A 309 32.10 -12.84 -1.52
C GLU A 309 31.82 -11.33 -1.48
#